data_AF-A0A2U1CU15-F1
#
_entry.id   AF-A0A2U1CU15-F1
#
_cell.length_a   1.000
_cell.length_b   1.000
_cell.length_c   1.000
_cell.angle_alpha   90.00
_cell.angle_beta   90.00
_cell.angle_gamma   90.00
#
_symmetry.space_group_name_H-M   'P 1'
#
loop_
_entity.id
_entity.type
_entity.pdbx_description
1 polymer ?
#
loop_
_entity_poly.entity_id
_entity_poly.type
_entity_poly.pdbx_seq_one_letter_code
_entity_poly.pdbx_strand_id
1 'polypeptide(L)'
;MKKTLIASAVAAATFSGSAAAMTAEQLTAKMESMPTFYGNIQLVNRYVDSDASGVTNDALQDNGSTIGVKHESEVAPGVTAFGKIELEGITADDKSTTQPDNNGDDIAVSGLTDLDEAYLGVKGERFGKVWVGSDDSQYESLVGDYGNWVYEVGLNNLYASYTSAEGNLVQYVSPSFGGLTLHGAVQVNGQTDSSGDGNSHPYQLGAKYSVDALTVAFAVDSNDSGVGDSNENSYGVSVAFDVNDNLTLDAYYDMRKGQDSYDNTGDAAEEIELGAENGQDLFGVMGTYTMGANSFRASYAYAEADTSEDESDVITLQAKHNVNGNMYVYAEALQRNNEDVELSEEVNELNVGAVYYF
;
A
#
# COMPACT_ATOMS: atom_id res chain seq x y z
N MET A 1 34.06 -13.82 1.68
CA MET A 1 33.79 -13.44 0.28
C MET A 1 34.03 -14.59 -0.72
N LYS A 2 33.47 -15.79 -0.50
CA LYS A 2 33.60 -16.95 -1.44
C LYS A 2 32.29 -17.70 -1.70
N LYS A 3 31.18 -17.27 -1.10
CA LYS A 3 29.89 -17.97 -1.17
C LYS A 3 28.89 -17.31 -2.15
N THR A 4 29.06 -16.02 -2.47
CA THR A 4 28.23 -15.28 -3.43
C THR A 4 28.50 -15.62 -4.90
N LEU A 5 29.64 -16.26 -5.21
CA LEU A 5 30.01 -16.68 -6.57
C LEU A 5 29.29 -17.95 -7.04
N ILE A 6 28.70 -18.73 -6.13
CA ILE A 6 28.13 -20.04 -6.47
C ILE A 6 26.66 -19.90 -6.91
N ALA A 7 25.90 -18.96 -6.33
CA ALA A 7 24.52 -18.71 -6.74
C ALA A 7 24.42 -18.09 -8.15
N SER A 8 25.34 -17.18 -8.48
CA SER A 8 25.43 -16.52 -9.79
C SER A 8 25.92 -17.45 -10.91
N ALA A 9 26.71 -18.48 -10.60
CA ALA A 9 27.13 -19.49 -11.57
C ALA A 9 25.99 -20.43 -12.02
N VAL A 10 25.01 -20.69 -11.15
CA VAL A 10 23.86 -21.55 -11.47
C VAL A 10 22.85 -20.82 -12.37
N ALA A 11 22.57 -19.54 -12.10
CA ALA A 11 21.73 -18.72 -12.98
C ALA A 11 22.37 -18.45 -14.35
N ALA A 12 23.70 -18.32 -14.40
CA ALA A 12 24.43 -18.12 -15.66
C ALA A 12 24.38 -19.35 -16.59
N ALA A 13 24.18 -20.56 -16.06
CA ALA A 13 24.16 -21.82 -16.81
C ALA A 13 22.76 -22.19 -17.36
N THR A 14 21.67 -21.74 -16.74
CA THR A 14 20.30 -22.10 -17.14
C THR A 14 19.70 -21.19 -18.21
N PHE A 15 20.09 -19.91 -18.29
CA PHE A 15 19.52 -18.98 -19.29
C PHE A 15 20.29 -18.91 -20.62
N SER A 16 21.56 -19.33 -20.66
CA SER A 16 22.35 -19.36 -21.89
C SER A 16 22.94 -20.74 -22.06
N GLY A 17 22.37 -21.55 -22.95
CA GLY A 17 22.81 -22.91 -23.30
C GLY A 17 24.21 -23.02 -23.91
N SER A 18 25.17 -22.22 -23.47
CA SER A 18 26.57 -22.25 -23.87
C SER A 18 27.47 -21.90 -22.68
N ALA A 19 28.12 -22.92 -22.12
CA ALA A 19 29.21 -22.76 -21.18
C ALA A 19 30.47 -22.28 -21.92
N ALA A 20 30.55 -20.97 -22.18
CA ALA A 20 31.78 -20.31 -22.64
C ALA A 20 32.38 -19.48 -21.49
N ALA A 21 33.71 -19.43 -21.40
CA ALA A 21 34.43 -18.63 -20.42
C ALA A 21 34.18 -17.13 -20.70
N MET A 22 33.46 -16.45 -19.80
CA MET A 22 33.16 -15.02 -19.88
C MET A 22 34.30 -14.19 -19.26
N THR A 23 34.62 -13.03 -19.84
CA THR A 23 35.53 -12.05 -19.20
C THR A 23 34.87 -11.41 -17.98
N ALA A 24 35.66 -10.70 -17.16
CA ALA A 24 35.13 -9.99 -16.00
C ALA A 24 34.10 -8.92 -16.41
N GLU A 25 34.34 -8.16 -17.49
CA GLU A 25 33.38 -7.18 -17.99
C GLU A 25 32.11 -7.83 -18.53
N GLN A 26 32.23 -8.97 -19.24
CA GLN A 26 31.07 -9.73 -19.71
C GLN A 26 30.25 -10.30 -18.56
N LEU A 27 30.93 -10.73 -17.48
CA LEU A 27 30.27 -11.20 -16.27
C LEU A 27 29.57 -10.05 -15.54
N THR A 28 30.21 -8.89 -15.40
CA THR A 28 29.60 -7.70 -14.79
C THR A 28 28.39 -7.23 -15.58
N ALA A 29 28.50 -7.06 -16.90
CA ALA A 29 27.37 -6.68 -17.74
C ALA A 29 26.24 -7.72 -17.68
N LYS A 30 26.58 -9.02 -17.60
CA LYS A 30 25.58 -10.08 -17.44
C LYS A 30 24.90 -10.00 -16.08
N MET A 31 25.64 -9.75 -14.99
CA MET A 31 25.09 -9.57 -13.65
C MET A 31 24.21 -8.32 -13.55
N GLU A 32 24.61 -7.21 -14.17
CA GLU A 32 23.80 -5.98 -14.25
C GLU A 32 22.53 -6.19 -15.08
N SER A 33 22.55 -7.12 -16.05
CA SER A 33 21.36 -7.48 -16.82
C SER A 33 20.45 -8.52 -16.16
N MET A 34 20.83 -9.06 -14.98
CA MET A 34 20.00 -10.04 -14.29
C MET A 34 18.84 -9.38 -13.55
N PRO A 35 17.68 -10.06 -13.44
CA PRO A 35 16.64 -9.66 -12.51
C PRO A 35 17.18 -9.56 -11.08
N THR A 36 16.68 -8.57 -10.34
CA THR A 36 16.93 -8.40 -8.91
C THR A 36 15.86 -9.15 -8.14
N PHE A 37 16.30 -10.11 -7.32
CA PHE A 37 15.46 -10.70 -6.28
C PHE A 37 15.48 -9.79 -5.07
N TYR A 38 14.33 -9.60 -4.45
CA TYR A 38 14.20 -8.83 -3.22
C TYR A 38 13.05 -9.40 -2.38
N GLY A 39 12.93 -8.92 -1.15
CA GLY A 39 11.81 -9.24 -0.28
C GLY A 39 12.09 -8.80 1.14
N ASN A 40 11.20 -9.20 2.04
CA ASN A 40 11.32 -8.92 3.45
C ASN A 40 10.73 -10.03 4.32
N ILE A 41 11.12 -10.05 5.59
CA ILE A 41 10.38 -10.73 6.65
C ILE A 41 10.01 -9.68 7.68
N GLN A 42 8.72 -9.60 8.03
CA GLN A 42 8.19 -8.66 9.00
C GLN A 42 7.43 -9.41 10.08
N LEU A 43 7.84 -9.21 11.33
CA LEU A 43 7.19 -9.82 12.48
C LEU A 43 6.83 -8.75 13.50
N VAL A 44 5.65 -8.88 14.09
CA VAL A 44 5.14 -7.95 15.09
C VAL A 44 4.52 -8.69 16.26
N ASN A 45 4.80 -8.26 17.48
CA ASN A 45 3.94 -8.56 18.61
C ASN A 45 2.89 -7.47 18.72
N ARG A 46 1.63 -7.83 18.50
CA ARG A 46 0.49 -6.93 18.41
C ARG A 46 -0.44 -7.15 19.59
N TYR A 47 -0.78 -6.06 20.26
CA TYR A 47 -1.74 -6.01 21.35
C TYR A 47 -2.83 -5.00 21.04
N VAL A 48 -4.09 -5.42 21.08
CA VAL A 48 -5.26 -4.57 20.82
C VAL A 48 -6.29 -4.79 21.93
N ASP A 49 -6.74 -3.70 22.54
CA ASP A 49 -7.75 -3.68 23.60
C ASP A 49 -8.81 -2.62 23.28
N SER A 50 -10.07 -3.05 23.24
CA SER A 50 -11.24 -2.20 23.06
C SER A 50 -12.02 -2.13 24.37
N ASP A 51 -12.55 -0.98 24.76
CA ASP A 51 -13.40 -0.88 25.94
C ASP A 51 -14.82 -1.47 25.73
N ALA A 52 -15.22 -1.67 24.47
CA ALA A 52 -16.45 -2.35 24.08
C ALA A 52 -16.27 -3.88 23.99
N SER A 53 -15.14 -4.34 23.43
CA SER A 53 -14.91 -5.76 23.09
C SER A 53 -13.83 -6.46 23.94
N GLY A 54 -13.10 -5.72 24.76
CA GLY A 54 -11.93 -6.19 25.51
C GLY A 54 -10.71 -6.44 24.61
N VAL A 55 -9.80 -7.31 25.07
CA VAL A 55 -8.60 -7.67 24.31
C VAL A 55 -8.99 -8.51 23.09
N THR A 56 -8.80 -7.95 21.90
CA THR A 56 -9.10 -8.59 20.61
C THR A 56 -7.85 -9.20 19.95
N ASN A 57 -6.65 -8.77 20.35
CA ASN A 57 -5.39 -9.36 19.89
C ASN A 57 -4.30 -9.29 20.98
N ASP A 58 -3.54 -10.37 21.12
CA ASP A 58 -2.32 -10.47 21.94
C ASP A 58 -1.46 -11.64 21.40
N ALA A 59 -0.72 -11.39 20.31
CA ALA A 59 0.03 -12.43 19.62
C ALA A 59 1.26 -11.91 18.87
N LEU A 60 2.18 -12.84 18.54
CA LEU A 60 3.18 -12.62 17.49
C LEU A 60 2.53 -12.95 16.15
N GLN A 61 2.70 -12.09 15.16
CA GLN A 61 2.06 -12.18 13.84
C GLN A 61 3.05 -11.82 12.73
N ASP A 62 2.85 -12.38 11.54
CA ASP A 62 3.42 -11.82 10.31
C ASP A 62 2.75 -10.48 9.98
N ASN A 63 3.52 -9.54 9.46
CA ASN A 63 3.07 -8.18 9.20
C ASN A 63 3.43 -7.74 7.77
N GLY A 64 3.13 -8.58 6.78
CA GLY A 64 3.34 -8.27 5.38
C GLY A 64 4.71 -8.71 4.85
N SER A 65 5.10 -9.95 5.15
CA SER A 65 6.29 -10.56 4.56
C SER A 65 6.10 -10.81 3.06
N THR A 66 7.02 -10.31 2.23
CA THR A 66 6.96 -10.45 0.76
C THR A 66 8.21 -11.07 0.14
N ILE A 67 8.07 -11.58 -1.08
CA ILE A 67 9.19 -11.93 -1.97
C ILE A 67 8.88 -11.51 -3.39
N GLY A 68 9.87 -10.91 -4.06
CA GLY A 68 9.68 -10.38 -5.40
C GLY A 68 10.91 -10.46 -6.30
N VAL A 69 10.65 -10.20 -7.58
CA VAL A 69 11.63 -10.10 -8.65
C VAL A 69 11.31 -8.88 -9.50
N LYS A 70 12.30 -8.03 -9.75
CA LYS A 70 12.18 -6.89 -10.67
C LYS A 70 13.30 -6.86 -11.69
N HIS A 71 13.01 -6.32 -12.87
CA HIS A 71 13.99 -6.19 -13.94
C HIS A 71 13.72 -4.96 -14.78
N GLU A 72 14.79 -4.36 -15.31
CA GLU A 72 14.71 -3.32 -16.30
C GLU A 72 15.79 -3.50 -17.37
N SER A 73 15.48 -3.10 -18.59
CA SER A 73 16.44 -3.13 -19.70
C SER A 73 16.12 -2.07 -20.75
N GLU A 74 17.16 -1.44 -21.31
CA GLU A 74 16.99 -0.53 -22.44
C GLU A 74 16.62 -1.33 -23.70
N VAL A 75 15.48 -1.01 -24.31
CA VAL A 75 14.96 -1.69 -25.51
C VAL A 75 15.12 -0.86 -26.78
N ALA A 76 15.26 0.45 -26.64
CA ALA A 76 15.62 1.40 -27.68
C ALA A 76 16.28 2.64 -27.02
N PRO A 77 17.06 3.46 -27.77
CA PRO A 77 17.71 4.63 -27.19
C PRO A 77 16.74 5.54 -26.42
N GLY A 78 16.93 5.66 -25.11
CA GLY A 78 16.08 6.46 -24.22
C GLY A 78 14.71 5.82 -23.91
N VAL A 79 14.54 4.52 -24.15
CA VAL A 79 13.34 3.73 -23.82
C VAL A 79 13.75 2.47 -23.06
N THR A 80 13.29 2.38 -21.81
CA THR A 80 13.55 1.25 -20.92
C THR A 80 12.27 0.47 -20.70
N ALA A 81 12.30 -0.83 -20.99
CA ALA A 81 11.27 -1.75 -20.54
C ALA A 81 11.56 -2.18 -19.09
N PHE A 82 10.52 -2.39 -18.30
CA PHE A 82 10.62 -2.87 -16.93
C PHE A 82 9.49 -3.82 -16.59
N GLY A 83 9.71 -4.64 -15.55
CA GLY A 83 8.67 -5.47 -14.95
C GLY A 83 8.99 -5.82 -13.51
N LYS A 84 7.93 -6.09 -12.74
CA LYS A 84 7.96 -6.48 -11.33
C LYS A 84 6.96 -7.62 -11.13
N ILE A 85 7.30 -8.56 -10.25
CA ILE A 85 6.37 -9.47 -9.61
C ILE A 85 6.73 -9.52 -8.12
N GLU A 86 5.75 -9.36 -7.27
CA GLU A 86 5.83 -9.48 -5.82
C GLU A 86 4.72 -10.40 -5.34
N LEU A 87 5.07 -11.31 -4.45
CA LEU A 87 4.15 -12.27 -3.87
C LEU A 87 4.14 -12.05 -2.35
N GLU A 88 2.96 -12.16 -1.77
CA GLU A 88 2.71 -12.00 -0.35
C GLU A 88 1.96 -13.22 0.24
N GLY A 89 1.40 -13.06 1.44
CA GLY A 89 0.72 -14.14 2.16
C GLY A 89 1.67 -15.09 2.88
N ILE A 90 2.95 -14.71 3.02
CA ILE A 90 3.93 -15.49 3.79
C ILE A 90 3.55 -15.43 5.28
N THR A 91 3.18 -16.57 5.87
CA THR A 91 2.94 -16.68 7.31
C THR A 91 4.27 -16.93 8.05
N ALA A 92 5.09 -15.89 8.26
CA ALA A 92 6.41 -16.06 8.87
C ALA A 92 6.37 -16.40 10.38
N ASP A 93 5.26 -16.06 11.05
CA ASP A 93 4.99 -16.34 12.46
C ASP A 93 4.49 -17.77 12.70
N ASP A 94 3.69 -18.34 11.78
CA ASP A 94 3.13 -19.69 11.88
C ASP A 94 3.36 -20.53 10.61
N LYS A 95 3.87 -21.74 10.84
CA LYS A 95 4.14 -22.75 9.81
C LYS A 95 2.91 -23.59 9.43
N SER A 96 1.81 -23.49 10.18
CA SER A 96 0.67 -24.41 10.07
C SER A 96 -0.67 -23.70 10.25
N THR A 97 -0.93 -22.68 9.46
CA THR A 97 -2.29 -22.16 9.27
C THR A 97 -3.15 -23.22 8.58
N THR A 98 -4.30 -23.55 9.15
CA THR A 98 -5.33 -24.35 8.49
C THR A 98 -6.45 -23.42 8.01
N GLN A 99 -6.71 -23.42 6.71
CA GLN A 99 -7.87 -22.74 6.14
C GLN A 99 -8.92 -23.81 5.78
N PRO A 100 -10.20 -23.65 6.16
CA PRO A 100 -11.24 -24.56 5.71
C PRO A 100 -11.36 -24.52 4.19
N ASP A 101 -11.39 -25.69 3.55
CA ASP A 101 -11.66 -25.79 2.11
C ASP A 101 -13.15 -25.50 1.83
N ASN A 102 -13.52 -25.50 0.55
CA ASN A 102 -14.91 -25.29 0.12
C ASN A 102 -15.92 -26.34 0.66
N ASN A 103 -15.43 -27.41 1.32
CA ASN A 103 -16.22 -28.44 1.98
C ASN A 103 -16.17 -28.35 3.52
N GLY A 104 -15.44 -27.37 4.07
CA GLY A 104 -15.25 -27.17 5.51
C GLY A 104 -14.15 -28.03 6.15
N ASP A 105 -13.28 -28.67 5.35
CA ASP A 105 -12.14 -29.43 5.86
C ASP A 105 -10.91 -28.53 6.02
N ASP A 106 -10.27 -28.57 7.18
CA ASP A 106 -9.03 -27.83 7.47
C ASP A 106 -7.88 -28.30 6.56
N ILE A 107 -7.46 -27.47 5.60
CA ILE A 107 -6.26 -27.68 4.78
C ILE A 107 -5.13 -26.80 5.31
N ALA A 108 -3.93 -27.34 5.47
CA ALA A 108 -2.76 -26.52 5.76
C ALA A 108 -2.45 -25.58 4.59
N VAL A 109 -2.62 -24.27 4.79
CA VAL A 109 -2.37 -23.22 3.79
C VAL A 109 -1.19 -22.39 4.26
N SER A 110 0.03 -22.90 4.07
CA SER A 110 1.24 -22.17 4.45
C SER A 110 2.14 -21.97 3.22
N GLY A 111 2.41 -20.71 2.86
CA GLY A 111 3.27 -20.35 1.73
C GLY A 111 2.86 -19.06 1.04
N LEU A 112 3.38 -18.83 -0.18
CA LEU A 112 3.02 -17.70 -1.04
C LEU A 112 1.60 -17.93 -1.58
N THR A 113 0.60 -17.33 -0.95
CA THR A 113 -0.81 -17.54 -1.28
C THR A 113 -1.34 -16.50 -2.24
N ASP A 114 -0.78 -15.28 -2.20
CA ASP A 114 -1.39 -14.12 -2.82
C ASP A 114 -0.40 -13.32 -3.68
N LEU A 115 -0.95 -12.56 -4.62
CA LEU A 115 -0.23 -11.64 -5.48
C LEU A 115 -0.36 -10.25 -4.89
N ASP A 116 0.77 -9.62 -4.60
CA ASP A 116 0.84 -8.23 -4.19
C ASP A 116 0.85 -7.37 -5.47
N GLU A 117 1.99 -7.32 -6.16
CA GLU A 117 2.11 -6.59 -7.43
C GLU A 117 2.59 -7.48 -8.57
N ALA A 118 2.05 -7.30 -9.78
CA ALA A 118 2.64 -7.83 -11.00
C ALA A 118 2.31 -6.98 -12.22
N TYR A 119 3.33 -6.35 -12.79
CA TYR A 119 3.17 -5.48 -13.95
C TYR A 119 4.38 -5.47 -14.87
N LEU A 120 4.15 -4.96 -16.08
CA LEU A 120 5.19 -4.64 -17.05
C LEU A 120 4.90 -3.32 -17.75
N GLY A 121 5.96 -2.65 -18.19
CA GLY A 121 5.80 -1.34 -18.81
C GLY A 121 7.03 -0.83 -19.53
N VAL A 122 6.91 0.40 -20.01
CA VAL A 122 7.99 1.15 -20.65
C VAL A 122 8.09 2.56 -20.07
N LYS A 123 9.31 3.06 -19.95
CA LYS A 123 9.60 4.41 -19.51
C LYS A 123 10.61 5.09 -20.41
N GLY A 124 10.52 6.42 -20.51
CA GLY A 124 11.47 7.24 -21.24
C GLY A 124 11.30 8.71 -20.91
N GLU A 125 12.39 9.47 -20.94
CA GLU A 125 12.43 10.87 -20.51
C GLU A 125 11.42 11.77 -21.23
N ARG A 126 11.08 11.44 -22.49
CA ARG A 126 10.21 12.27 -23.33
C ARG A 126 8.73 12.05 -23.13
N PHE A 127 8.33 10.89 -22.62
CA PHE A 127 6.92 10.51 -22.53
C PHE A 127 6.50 10.05 -21.14
N GLY A 128 7.43 9.77 -20.22
CA GLY A 128 7.12 9.37 -18.86
C GLY A 128 7.16 7.85 -18.70
N LYS A 129 6.24 7.30 -17.89
CA LYS A 129 6.11 5.87 -17.57
C LYS A 129 4.70 5.41 -17.95
N VAL A 130 4.58 4.28 -18.64
CA VAL A 130 3.30 3.59 -18.89
C VAL A 130 3.47 2.11 -18.57
N TRP A 131 2.51 1.52 -17.87
CA TRP A 131 2.54 0.11 -17.50
C TRP A 131 1.15 -0.48 -17.38
N VAL A 132 1.11 -1.81 -17.39
CA VAL A 132 -0.12 -2.59 -17.29
C VAL A 132 0.11 -3.76 -16.32
N GLY A 133 -0.87 -4.03 -15.46
CA GLY A 133 -0.84 -5.15 -14.54
C GLY A 133 -1.67 -4.90 -13.28
N SER A 134 -1.29 -5.59 -12.21
CA SER A 134 -1.72 -5.32 -10.84
C SER A 134 -0.64 -4.51 -10.13
N ASP A 135 -0.99 -3.37 -9.57
CA ASP A 135 -0.10 -2.40 -8.93
C ASP A 135 -0.95 -1.39 -8.15
N ASP A 136 -0.35 -0.66 -7.20
CA ASP A 136 -1.06 0.39 -6.48
C ASP A 136 -1.71 1.37 -7.44
N SER A 137 -2.85 1.85 -7.03
CA SER A 137 -3.61 2.77 -7.83
C SER A 137 -3.00 4.18 -7.80
N GLN A 138 -3.26 5.02 -8.80
CA GLN A 138 -2.76 6.40 -8.79
C GLN A 138 -3.43 7.27 -7.73
N TYR A 139 -4.66 6.93 -7.30
CA TYR A 139 -5.31 7.61 -6.18
C TYR A 139 -4.60 7.32 -4.87
N GLU A 140 -4.35 6.04 -4.61
CA GLU A 140 -3.59 5.53 -3.46
C GLU A 140 -2.19 6.14 -3.39
N SER A 141 -1.41 6.02 -4.46
CA SER A 141 -0.05 6.55 -4.57
C SER A 141 0.08 8.06 -4.31
N LEU A 142 -0.99 8.83 -4.50
CA LEU A 142 -0.99 10.29 -4.35
C LEU A 142 -1.62 10.75 -3.04
N VAL A 143 -2.63 10.04 -2.55
CA VAL A 143 -3.45 10.46 -1.40
C VAL A 143 -3.87 9.28 -0.52
N GLY A 144 -4.30 8.15 -1.09
CA GLY A 144 -5.08 7.16 -0.33
C GLY A 144 -4.37 6.48 0.84
N ASP A 145 -3.04 6.52 0.85
CA ASP A 145 -2.22 5.62 1.66
C ASP A 145 -1.60 6.25 2.94
N TYR A 146 -1.98 7.49 3.29
CA TYR A 146 -1.47 8.11 4.52
C TYR A 146 -1.90 7.40 5.82
N GLY A 147 -2.94 6.57 5.78
CA GLY A 147 -3.40 5.79 6.93
C GLY A 147 -2.54 4.54 7.22
N ASN A 148 -1.93 3.94 6.20
CA ASN A 148 -1.36 2.59 6.32
C ASN A 148 0.16 2.57 6.21
N TRP A 149 0.74 2.89 5.06
CA TRP A 149 2.15 2.60 4.79
C TRP A 149 3.14 3.52 5.51
N VAL A 150 2.64 4.63 6.06
CA VAL A 150 3.44 5.51 6.91
C VAL A 150 3.63 4.93 8.31
N TYR A 151 2.86 3.92 8.68
CA TYR A 151 3.02 3.13 9.88
C TYR A 151 3.42 1.70 9.51
N GLU A 152 3.98 0.95 10.46
CA GLU A 152 4.39 -0.42 10.16
C GLU A 152 3.21 -1.38 10.33
N VAL A 153 2.32 -1.13 11.29
CA VAL A 153 1.09 -1.93 11.48
C VAL A 153 -0.13 -1.13 11.02
N GLY A 154 -0.40 0.02 11.62
CA GLY A 154 -1.40 0.98 11.13
C GLY A 154 -2.85 0.48 10.96
N LEU A 155 -3.17 -0.78 11.28
CA LEU A 155 -4.45 -1.43 10.93
C LEU A 155 -5.71 -0.79 11.53
N ASN A 156 -5.56 -0.02 12.61
CA ASN A 156 -6.64 0.73 13.24
C ASN A 156 -6.61 2.24 12.90
N ASN A 157 -5.80 2.67 11.93
CA ASN A 157 -5.86 4.03 11.41
C ASN A 157 -7.11 4.24 10.53
N LEU A 158 -7.31 5.48 10.11
CA LEU A 158 -8.36 5.89 9.18
C LEU A 158 -7.78 5.95 7.76
N TYR A 159 -8.56 5.45 6.80
CA TYR A 159 -8.13 5.25 5.41
C TYR A 159 -9.01 6.07 4.47
N ALA A 160 -8.43 6.55 3.37
CA ALA A 160 -9.20 7.22 2.33
C ALA A 160 -10.27 6.30 1.74
N SER A 161 -11.40 6.87 1.34
CA SER A 161 -12.52 6.11 0.78
C SER A 161 -12.43 6.09 -0.73
N TYR A 162 -11.89 5.03 -1.32
CA TYR A 162 -11.92 4.77 -2.76
C TYR A 162 -12.10 3.26 -2.99
N THR A 163 -12.68 2.88 -4.12
CA THR A 163 -13.03 1.48 -4.42
C THR A 163 -12.52 0.98 -5.75
N SER A 164 -11.83 1.81 -6.52
CA SER A 164 -11.12 1.31 -7.69
C SER A 164 -10.06 0.29 -7.26
N ALA A 165 -10.26 -0.96 -7.66
CA ALA A 165 -9.28 -2.02 -7.46
C ALA A 165 -7.89 -1.73 -8.10
N GLU A 166 -6.90 -2.44 -7.59
CA GLU A 166 -5.49 -2.38 -8.02
C GLU A 166 -5.16 -3.35 -9.17
N GLY A 167 -6.11 -4.22 -9.52
CA GLY A 167 -5.98 -5.17 -10.63
C GLY A 167 -6.33 -4.57 -12.00
N ASN A 168 -5.83 -5.20 -13.07
CA ASN A 168 -6.18 -4.89 -14.47
C ASN A 168 -5.97 -3.42 -14.88
N LEU A 169 -5.01 -2.73 -14.25
CA LEU A 169 -4.77 -1.31 -14.48
C LEU A 169 -3.90 -1.08 -15.72
N VAL A 170 -4.25 -0.05 -16.48
CA VAL A 170 -3.34 0.64 -17.41
C VAL A 170 -3.02 2.00 -16.82
N GLN A 171 -1.76 2.22 -16.47
CA GLN A 171 -1.34 3.38 -15.70
C GLN A 171 -0.31 4.23 -16.47
N TYR A 172 -0.31 5.54 -16.20
CA TYR A 172 0.54 6.53 -16.82
C TYR A 172 0.99 7.61 -15.85
N VAL A 173 2.28 7.94 -15.89
CA VAL A 173 2.85 9.11 -15.22
C VAL A 173 3.66 9.92 -16.23
N SER A 174 3.37 11.21 -16.35
CA SER A 174 4.06 12.09 -17.29
C SER A 174 5.52 12.37 -16.87
N PRO A 175 6.36 12.86 -17.80
CA PRO A 175 7.59 13.55 -17.40
C PRO A 175 7.28 14.72 -16.47
N SER A 176 8.30 15.19 -15.73
CA SER A 176 8.16 16.40 -14.92
C SER A 176 8.22 17.66 -15.79
N PHE A 177 7.18 18.49 -15.70
CA PHE A 177 7.07 19.80 -16.34
C PHE A 177 7.39 20.91 -15.34
N GLY A 178 8.67 21.02 -14.96
CA GLY A 178 9.11 22.01 -13.98
C GLY A 178 8.57 21.76 -12.57
N GLY A 179 8.55 20.49 -12.14
CA GLY A 179 8.04 20.05 -10.85
C GLY A 179 6.66 19.40 -10.91
N LEU A 180 5.88 19.65 -11.98
CA LEU A 180 4.55 19.08 -12.17
C LEU A 180 4.61 17.72 -12.89
N THR A 181 4.00 16.68 -12.33
CA THR A 181 3.69 15.41 -12.99
C THR A 181 2.19 15.18 -13.05
N LEU A 182 1.71 14.62 -14.16
CA LEU A 182 0.32 14.20 -14.35
C LEU A 182 0.25 12.69 -14.25
N HIS A 183 -0.77 12.20 -13.56
CA HIS A 183 -1.01 10.81 -13.26
C HIS A 183 -2.37 10.40 -13.84
N GLY A 184 -2.45 9.19 -14.37
CA GLY A 184 -3.72 8.63 -14.83
C GLY A 184 -3.69 7.13 -14.81
N ALA A 185 -4.83 6.53 -14.47
CA ALA A 185 -5.04 5.10 -14.57
C ALA A 185 -6.45 4.79 -15.06
N VAL A 186 -6.61 3.63 -15.67
CA VAL A 186 -7.92 3.06 -16.04
C VAL A 186 -7.86 1.56 -15.80
N GLN A 187 -8.85 1.01 -15.11
CA GLN A 187 -9.02 -0.45 -15.06
C GLN A 187 -9.70 -0.95 -16.32
N VAL A 188 -9.36 -2.17 -16.72
CA VAL A 188 -9.99 -2.83 -17.86
C VAL A 188 -10.57 -4.15 -17.38
N ASN A 189 -11.75 -4.07 -16.75
CA ASN A 189 -12.41 -5.23 -16.15
C ASN A 189 -13.34 -5.89 -17.16
N GLY A 190 -13.19 -7.21 -17.31
CA GLY A 190 -14.09 -8.01 -18.11
C GLY A 190 -15.40 -8.33 -17.39
N GLN A 191 -16.36 -8.87 -18.13
CA GLN A 191 -17.66 -9.34 -17.63
C GLN A 191 -17.57 -10.30 -16.42
N THR A 192 -16.48 -11.07 -16.31
CA THR A 192 -16.26 -12.02 -15.20
C THR A 192 -15.57 -11.40 -13.99
N ASP A 193 -15.03 -10.20 -14.16
CA ASP A 193 -14.16 -9.53 -13.20
C ASP A 193 -14.88 -8.36 -12.51
N SER A 194 -16.11 -8.06 -12.96
CA SER A 194 -16.96 -7.00 -12.40
C SER A 194 -18.09 -7.63 -11.59
N SER A 195 -18.41 -7.07 -10.43
CA SER A 195 -19.53 -7.47 -9.57
C SER A 195 -20.91 -7.22 -10.20
N GLY A 196 -20.97 -6.75 -11.45
CA GLY A 196 -22.17 -6.40 -12.19
C GLY A 196 -22.22 -6.96 -13.62
N ASP A 197 -23.38 -6.84 -14.27
CA ASP A 197 -23.59 -7.26 -15.65
C ASP A 197 -22.89 -6.30 -16.64
N GLY A 198 -21.58 -6.41 -16.82
CA GLY A 198 -20.88 -5.61 -17.83
C GLY A 198 -19.37 -5.67 -17.77
N ASN A 199 -18.73 -5.11 -18.80
CA ASN A 199 -17.36 -4.63 -18.67
C ASN A 199 -17.37 -3.30 -17.92
N SER A 200 -16.35 -3.05 -17.10
CA SER A 200 -16.22 -1.83 -16.34
C SER A 200 -14.85 -1.18 -16.50
N HIS A 201 -14.81 0.16 -16.37
CA HIS A 201 -13.63 0.97 -16.68
C HIS A 201 -13.50 2.18 -15.74
N PRO A 202 -13.43 1.98 -14.42
CA PRO A 202 -13.10 3.07 -13.51
C PRO A 202 -11.78 3.70 -13.89
N TYR A 203 -11.68 5.00 -13.65
CA TYR A 203 -10.50 5.79 -13.98
C TYR A 203 -10.07 6.64 -12.80
N GLN A 204 -8.78 6.92 -12.79
CA GLN A 204 -8.15 7.79 -11.82
C GLN A 204 -7.36 8.86 -12.55
N LEU A 205 -7.38 10.07 -12.01
CA LEU A 205 -6.61 11.19 -12.52
C LEU A 205 -5.96 11.90 -11.35
N GLY A 206 -4.72 12.33 -11.53
CA GLY A 206 -4.04 13.08 -10.49
C GLY A 206 -2.96 14.01 -11.03
N ALA A 207 -2.53 14.90 -10.17
CA ALA A 207 -1.40 15.78 -10.42
C ALA A 207 -0.58 15.90 -9.16
N LYS A 208 0.75 15.86 -9.31
CA LYS A 208 1.70 16.12 -8.23
C LYS A 208 2.61 17.25 -8.63
N TYR A 209 2.81 18.21 -7.73
CA TYR A 209 3.73 19.32 -7.90
C TYR A 209 4.73 19.35 -6.75
N SER A 210 6.02 19.27 -7.09
CA SER A 210 7.12 19.36 -6.13
C SER A 210 8.02 20.55 -6.47
N VAL A 211 8.25 21.42 -5.49
CA VAL A 211 9.17 22.56 -5.58
C VAL A 211 9.84 22.83 -4.24
N ASP A 212 11.17 22.86 -4.24
CA ASP A 212 11.99 23.04 -3.03
C ASP A 212 11.55 22.08 -1.90
N ALA A 213 11.03 22.62 -0.80
CA ALA A 213 10.57 21.89 0.38
C ALA A 213 9.09 21.48 0.33
N LEU A 214 8.34 21.86 -0.70
CA LEU A 214 6.89 21.64 -0.80
C LEU A 214 6.57 20.59 -1.86
N THR A 215 5.79 19.59 -1.48
CA THR A 215 5.10 18.68 -2.41
C THR A 215 3.60 18.76 -2.16
N VAL A 216 2.82 18.89 -3.23
CA VAL A 216 1.36 18.85 -3.20
C VAL A 216 0.88 17.84 -4.23
N ALA A 217 -0.05 16.96 -3.87
CA ALA A 217 -0.75 16.13 -4.81
C ALA A 217 -2.26 16.32 -4.71
N PHE A 218 -2.94 16.12 -5.82
CA PHE A 218 -4.39 16.04 -5.93
C PHE A 218 -4.73 14.82 -6.76
N ALA A 219 -5.75 14.07 -6.35
CA ALA A 219 -6.22 12.89 -7.07
C ALA A 219 -7.75 12.83 -7.07
N VAL A 220 -8.28 12.18 -8.11
CA VAL A 220 -9.69 11.82 -8.24
C VAL A 220 -9.77 10.36 -8.61
N ASP A 221 -10.66 9.65 -7.94
CA ASP A 221 -11.08 8.31 -8.29
C ASP A 221 -12.53 8.36 -8.78
N SER A 222 -12.82 7.79 -9.95
CA SER A 222 -14.22 7.70 -10.39
C SER A 222 -15.05 6.76 -9.55
N ASN A 223 -14.36 5.83 -8.88
CA ASN A 223 -14.89 4.61 -8.32
C ASN A 223 -15.66 3.79 -9.36
N ASP A 224 -15.88 2.53 -9.02
CA ASP A 224 -16.79 1.64 -9.72
C ASP A 224 -17.18 0.54 -8.73
N SER A 225 -17.82 0.98 -7.66
CA SER A 225 -18.34 0.09 -6.64
C SER A 225 -19.62 -0.57 -7.16
N GLY A 226 -19.81 -1.84 -6.81
CA GLY A 226 -20.86 -2.69 -7.38
C GLY A 226 -22.29 -2.21 -7.03
N VAL A 227 -23.28 -3.06 -7.32
CA VAL A 227 -24.67 -2.78 -6.92
C VAL A 227 -24.78 -2.78 -5.40
N GLY A 228 -25.00 -1.61 -4.77
CA GLY A 228 -25.17 -1.47 -3.33
C GLY A 228 -24.38 -0.29 -2.73
N ASP A 229 -23.30 0.09 -3.38
CA ASP A 229 -22.34 1.07 -2.87
C ASP A 229 -22.47 2.44 -3.56
N SER A 230 -22.02 3.51 -2.92
CA SER A 230 -21.94 4.83 -3.53
C SER A 230 -20.99 4.85 -4.72
N ASN A 231 -21.48 5.00 -5.95
CA ASN A 231 -20.62 5.21 -7.14
C ASN A 231 -20.20 6.68 -7.34
N GLU A 232 -20.16 7.45 -6.25
CA GLU A 232 -19.67 8.82 -6.26
C GLU A 232 -18.15 8.84 -6.34
N ASN A 233 -17.60 9.85 -6.99
CA ASN A 233 -16.15 10.01 -7.10
C ASN A 233 -15.52 10.34 -5.73
N SER A 234 -14.30 9.87 -5.52
CA SER A 234 -13.45 10.30 -4.41
C SER A 234 -12.52 11.43 -4.85
N TYR A 235 -12.29 12.39 -3.97
CA TYR A 235 -11.42 13.53 -4.21
C TYR A 235 -10.43 13.68 -3.06
N GLY A 236 -9.15 13.73 -3.41
CA GLY A 236 -8.08 13.72 -2.44
C GLY A 236 -7.08 14.84 -2.68
N VAL A 237 -6.54 15.41 -1.60
CA VAL A 237 -5.39 16.30 -1.63
C VAL A 237 -4.40 15.90 -0.53
N SER A 238 -3.11 15.93 -0.86
CA SER A 238 -2.04 15.72 0.10
C SER A 238 -0.98 16.81 -0.03
N VAL A 239 -0.36 17.15 1.09
CA VAL A 239 0.70 18.16 1.19
C VAL A 239 1.80 17.62 2.08
N ALA A 240 3.03 17.68 1.61
CA ALA A 240 4.23 17.42 2.41
C ALA A 240 5.12 18.66 2.40
N PHE A 241 5.63 19.05 3.57
CA PHE A 241 6.52 20.19 3.74
C PHE A 241 7.74 19.82 4.57
N ASP A 242 8.90 19.84 3.93
CA ASP A 242 10.20 19.62 4.57
C ASP A 242 10.63 20.90 5.32
N VAL A 243 10.36 20.96 6.63
CA VAL A 243 10.74 22.09 7.48
C VAL A 243 12.27 22.23 7.52
N ASN A 244 12.97 21.10 7.54
CA ASN A 244 14.43 20.96 7.41
C ASN A 244 14.79 19.49 7.13
N ASP A 245 16.08 19.20 7.00
CA ASP A 245 16.62 17.85 6.74
C ASP A 245 16.17 16.75 7.73
N ASN A 246 15.63 17.12 8.90
CA ASN A 246 15.23 16.20 9.96
C ASN A 246 13.73 16.17 10.22
N LEU A 247 12.94 17.14 9.74
CA LEU A 247 11.52 17.28 10.06
C LEU A 247 10.69 17.53 8.81
N THR A 248 9.77 16.62 8.54
CA THR A 248 8.73 16.76 7.51
C THR A 248 7.37 16.82 8.20
N LEU A 249 6.50 17.71 7.69
CA LEU A 249 5.11 17.82 8.09
C LEU A 249 4.22 17.45 6.91
N ASP A 250 3.23 16.61 7.16
CA ASP A 250 2.30 16.14 6.15
C ASP A 250 0.86 16.49 6.56
N ALA A 251 0.02 16.74 5.59
CA ALA A 251 -1.41 16.90 5.76
C ALA A 251 -2.15 16.30 4.56
N TYR A 252 -3.30 15.70 4.81
CA TYR A 252 -4.15 15.17 3.75
C TYR A 252 -5.62 15.42 4.06
N TYR A 253 -6.41 15.45 2.99
CA TYR A 253 -7.86 15.48 3.04
C TYR A 253 -8.39 14.62 1.90
N ASP A 254 -9.35 13.77 2.21
CA ASP A 254 -10.05 12.86 1.32
C ASP A 254 -11.55 13.06 1.53
N MET A 255 -12.31 13.06 0.44
CA MET A 255 -13.76 13.12 0.52
C MET A 255 -14.42 12.23 -0.53
N ARG A 256 -15.50 11.59 -0.12
CA ARG A 256 -16.43 10.86 -0.99
C ARG A 256 -17.83 11.03 -0.44
N LYS A 257 -18.80 11.28 -1.33
CA LYS A 257 -20.21 11.32 -0.93
C LYS A 257 -20.80 9.94 -0.74
N GLY A 258 -21.70 9.82 0.23
CA GLY A 258 -22.51 8.63 0.42
C GLY A 258 -23.68 8.56 -0.56
N GLN A 259 -24.34 7.41 -0.58
CA GLN A 259 -25.52 7.23 -1.42
C GLN A 259 -26.77 7.88 -0.78
N ASP A 260 -27.41 8.80 -1.50
CA ASP A 260 -28.61 9.60 -1.10
C ASP A 260 -29.89 8.77 -0.78
N SER A 261 -29.79 7.44 -0.71
CA SER A 261 -30.90 6.50 -0.45
C SER A 261 -30.49 5.25 0.34
N TYR A 262 -29.36 5.30 1.07
CA TYR A 262 -29.14 4.31 2.13
C TYR A 262 -30.11 4.60 3.28
N ASP A 263 -31.32 4.08 3.13
CA ASP A 263 -32.33 4.07 4.19
C ASP A 263 -31.83 3.02 5.20
N ASN A 264 -31.05 3.47 6.20
CA ASN A 264 -30.62 2.67 7.34
C ASN A 264 -31.87 2.29 8.17
N THR A 265 -32.71 1.42 7.61
CA THR A 265 -34.10 1.18 8.02
C THR A 265 -34.27 -0.08 8.87
N GLY A 266 -33.22 -0.51 9.56
CA GLY A 266 -33.39 -1.41 10.69
C GLY A 266 -32.26 -2.41 10.87
N ASP A 267 -31.20 -1.97 11.53
CA ASP A 267 -30.90 -2.40 12.90
C ASP A 267 -30.05 -1.28 13.51
N ALA A 268 -30.04 -1.13 14.84
CA ALA A 268 -29.02 -0.30 15.48
C ALA A 268 -27.67 -0.88 15.03
N ALA A 269 -26.87 -0.11 14.31
CA ALA A 269 -25.59 -0.59 13.83
C ALA A 269 -24.76 -1.00 15.06
N GLU A 270 -24.38 -2.28 15.16
CA GLU A 270 -23.45 -2.75 16.19
C GLU A 270 -22.00 -2.36 15.86
N GLU A 271 -21.77 -1.62 14.77
CA GLU A 271 -20.46 -1.27 14.20
C GLU A 271 -20.52 0.12 13.52
N ILE A 272 -19.41 0.85 13.57
CA ILE A 272 -19.23 2.17 12.93
C ILE A 272 -18.85 1.98 11.46
N GLU A 273 -19.62 2.56 10.53
CA GLU A 273 -19.46 2.34 9.10
C GLU A 273 -18.89 3.58 8.39
N LEU A 274 -17.57 3.77 8.45
CA LEU A 274 -16.85 4.74 7.63
C LEU A 274 -16.44 4.12 6.28
N GLY A 275 -16.46 4.88 5.19
CA GLY A 275 -15.83 4.47 3.93
C GLY A 275 -16.74 4.55 2.70
N ALA A 276 -16.75 3.49 1.90
CA ALA A 276 -17.26 3.51 0.53
C ALA A 276 -18.80 3.60 0.43
N GLU A 277 -19.52 2.95 1.34
CA GLU A 277 -20.99 2.87 1.30
C GLU A 277 -21.62 4.19 1.78
N ASN A 278 -21.22 4.66 2.96
CA ASN A 278 -21.73 5.90 3.57
C ASN A 278 -21.06 7.17 3.07
N GLY A 279 -20.00 7.06 2.27
CA GLY A 279 -19.10 8.17 2.02
C GLY A 279 -18.41 8.62 3.31
N GLN A 280 -17.42 9.48 3.18
CA GLN A 280 -16.77 10.10 4.33
C GLN A 280 -16.04 11.37 3.92
N ASP A 281 -15.87 12.25 4.90
CA ASP A 281 -14.86 13.29 4.92
C ASP A 281 -13.74 12.85 5.88
N LEU A 282 -12.50 12.78 5.40
CA LEU A 282 -11.34 12.37 6.18
C LEU A 282 -10.26 13.44 6.09
N PHE A 283 -9.70 13.87 7.22
CA PHE A 283 -8.47 14.65 7.24
C PHE A 283 -7.44 14.07 8.20
N GLY A 284 -6.18 14.36 7.95
CA GLY A 284 -5.12 14.05 8.90
C GLY A 284 -3.90 14.93 8.74
N VAL A 285 -3.10 14.97 9.81
CA VAL A 285 -1.82 15.65 9.88
C VAL A 285 -0.78 14.73 10.50
N MET A 286 0.46 14.86 10.06
CA MET A 286 1.56 14.05 10.56
C MET A 286 2.85 14.86 10.66
N GLY A 287 3.68 14.51 11.64
CA GLY A 287 5.06 14.94 11.70
C GLY A 287 6.00 13.74 11.71
N THR A 288 6.98 13.75 10.81
CA THR A 288 8.08 12.77 10.80
C THR A 288 9.38 13.45 11.21
N TYR A 289 10.01 13.00 12.29
CA TYR A 289 11.30 13.49 12.77
C TYR A 289 12.39 12.41 12.73
N THR A 290 13.49 12.69 12.04
CA THR A 290 14.63 11.75 11.94
C THR A 290 15.83 12.25 12.74
N MET A 291 16.39 11.38 13.58
CA MET A 291 17.57 11.65 14.42
C MET A 291 18.55 10.47 14.40
N GLY A 292 19.58 10.57 13.57
CA GLY A 292 20.61 9.54 13.42
C GLY A 292 20.00 8.25 12.88
N ALA A 293 20.14 7.15 13.62
CA ALA A 293 19.55 5.87 13.26
C ALA A 293 18.06 5.77 13.63
N ASN A 294 17.46 6.78 14.26
CA ASN A 294 16.08 6.74 14.74
C ASN A 294 15.19 7.62 13.89
N SER A 295 13.93 7.21 13.69
CA SER A 295 12.85 8.05 13.19
C SER A 295 11.66 7.97 14.12
N PHE A 296 10.96 9.09 14.26
CA PHE A 296 9.77 9.24 15.08
C PHE A 296 8.64 9.78 14.22
N ARG A 297 7.44 9.23 14.37
CA ARG A 297 6.23 9.73 13.72
C ARG A 297 5.14 9.96 14.74
N ALA A 298 4.36 11.00 14.50
CA ALA A 298 3.13 11.27 15.23
C ALA A 298 2.10 11.79 14.25
N SER A 299 0.89 11.25 14.28
CA SER A 299 -0.24 11.73 13.49
C SER A 299 -1.50 11.88 14.30
N TYR A 300 -2.40 12.70 13.78
CA TYR A 300 -3.80 12.77 14.15
C TYR A 300 -4.62 12.71 12.87
N ALA A 301 -5.66 11.90 12.86
CA ALA A 301 -6.65 11.86 11.78
C ALA A 301 -8.06 11.82 12.35
N TYR A 302 -9.01 12.32 11.57
CA TYR A 302 -10.43 12.34 11.90
C TYR A 302 -11.23 12.08 10.64
N ALA A 303 -12.26 11.24 10.74
CA ALA A 303 -13.23 11.03 9.69
C ALA A 303 -14.65 11.14 10.22
N GLU A 304 -15.54 11.65 9.39
CA GLU A 304 -17.00 11.66 9.59
C GLU A 304 -17.67 11.04 8.37
N ALA A 305 -18.72 10.24 8.59
CA ALA A 305 -19.53 9.70 7.51
C ALA A 305 -20.41 10.79 6.87
N ASP A 306 -20.69 10.68 5.56
CA ASP A 306 -21.56 11.66 4.86
C ASP A 306 -23.06 11.39 5.11
N THR A 307 -23.43 10.13 5.39
CA THR A 307 -24.85 9.71 5.52
C THR A 307 -25.29 9.26 6.91
N SER A 308 -24.41 9.24 7.91
CA SER A 308 -24.72 8.89 9.30
C SER A 308 -24.11 9.92 10.28
N GLU A 309 -24.28 9.70 11.59
CA GLU A 309 -23.61 10.50 12.64
C GLU A 309 -22.29 9.84 13.08
N ASP A 310 -21.82 8.83 12.34
CA ASP A 310 -20.60 8.09 12.63
C ASP A 310 -19.37 8.99 12.48
N GLU A 311 -18.57 9.07 13.53
CA GLU A 311 -17.28 9.76 13.53
C GLU A 311 -16.18 8.92 14.18
N SER A 312 -14.94 9.14 13.75
CA SER A 312 -13.79 8.52 14.37
C SER A 312 -12.57 9.44 14.34
N ASP A 313 -11.80 9.42 15.42
CA ASP A 313 -10.50 10.07 15.49
C ASP A 313 -9.42 9.09 15.94
N VAL A 314 -8.19 9.29 15.44
CA VAL A 314 -7.05 8.43 15.76
C VAL A 314 -5.79 9.25 16.01
N ILE A 315 -5.08 8.90 17.08
CA ILE A 315 -3.71 9.37 17.34
C ILE A 315 -2.79 8.17 17.22
N THR A 316 -1.75 8.31 16.41
CA THR A 316 -0.76 7.25 16.16
C THR A 316 0.64 7.77 16.37
N LEU A 317 1.46 6.99 17.09
CA LEU A 317 2.84 7.30 17.42
C LEU A 317 3.73 6.13 17.00
N GLN A 318 4.88 6.43 16.42
CA GLN A 318 5.87 5.42 16.09
C GLN A 318 7.28 5.88 16.44
N ALA A 319 8.09 4.95 16.95
CA ALA A 319 9.53 5.08 17.05
C ALA A 319 10.19 3.90 16.34
N LYS A 320 11.05 4.19 15.35
CA LYS A 320 11.81 3.20 14.60
C LYS A 320 13.31 3.40 14.79
N HIS A 321 14.05 2.30 14.86
CA HIS A 321 15.50 2.28 14.96
C HIS A 321 16.12 1.40 13.87
N ASN A 322 16.88 2.02 12.98
CA ASN A 322 17.66 1.33 11.95
C ASN A 322 18.88 0.65 12.56
N VAL A 323 18.85 -0.68 12.62
CA VAL A 323 19.96 -1.50 13.15
C VAL A 323 21.10 -1.53 12.13
N ASN A 324 20.76 -1.69 10.84
CA ASN A 324 21.68 -1.61 9.71
C ASN A 324 20.89 -1.37 8.40
N GLY A 325 21.57 -1.43 7.24
CA GLY A 325 20.93 -1.20 5.94
C GLY A 325 19.91 -2.25 5.48
N ASN A 326 19.74 -3.34 6.24
CA ASN A 326 18.83 -4.44 5.95
C ASN A 326 17.84 -4.72 7.09
N MET A 327 17.92 -4.01 8.22
CA MET A 327 17.11 -4.34 9.40
C MET A 327 16.78 -3.09 10.21
N TYR A 328 15.53 -3.01 10.64
CA TYR A 328 15.09 -2.09 11.68
C TYR A 328 14.16 -2.78 12.68
N VAL A 329 13.99 -2.13 13.82
CA VAL A 329 13.00 -2.48 14.84
C VAL A 329 12.13 -1.25 15.09
N TYR A 330 10.89 -1.47 15.51
CA TYR A 330 9.96 -0.38 15.78
C TYR A 330 9.09 -0.68 17.00
N ALA A 331 8.59 0.40 17.59
CA ALA A 331 7.46 0.38 18.50
C ALA A 331 6.43 1.38 17.97
N GLU A 332 5.16 0.99 17.98
CA GLU A 332 4.05 1.79 17.50
C GLU A 332 2.90 1.69 18.50
N ALA A 333 2.23 2.81 18.74
CA ALA A 333 1.09 2.90 19.63
C ALA A 333 0.00 3.74 18.98
N LEU A 334 -1.24 3.31 19.15
CA LEU A 334 -2.40 3.94 18.55
C LEU A 334 -3.53 4.00 19.57
N GLN A 335 -4.27 5.11 19.55
CA GLN A 335 -5.56 5.21 20.20
C GLN A 335 -6.56 5.72 19.18
N ARG A 336 -7.64 4.98 18.97
CA ARG A 336 -8.77 5.34 18.12
C ARG A 336 -10.03 5.47 18.97
N ASN A 337 -10.77 6.55 18.77
CA ASN A 337 -12.10 6.71 19.31
C ASN A 337 -13.11 6.61 18.16
N ASN A 338 -14.19 5.90 18.43
CA ASN A 338 -15.30 5.64 17.53
C ASN A 338 -16.56 6.16 18.24
N GLU A 339 -17.34 7.03 17.61
CA GLU A 339 -18.56 7.60 18.18
C GLU A 339 -19.71 7.58 17.15
N ASP A 340 -20.90 7.19 17.62
CA ASP A 340 -22.21 7.36 16.97
C ASP A 340 -23.27 7.62 18.07
N VAL A 341 -24.54 7.84 17.69
CA VAL A 341 -25.69 8.06 18.58
C VAL A 341 -25.83 6.99 19.65
N GLU A 342 -25.56 5.72 19.31
CA GLU A 342 -25.81 4.58 20.20
C GLU A 342 -24.54 3.88 20.69
N LEU A 343 -23.37 4.17 20.10
CA LEU A 343 -22.10 3.50 20.38
C LEU A 343 -20.97 4.50 20.62
N SER A 344 -20.12 4.17 21.58
CA SER A 344 -18.83 4.81 21.80
C SER A 344 -17.83 3.72 22.15
N GLU A 345 -16.72 3.68 21.42
CA GLU A 345 -15.67 2.69 21.59
C GLU A 345 -14.30 3.39 21.56
N GLU A 346 -13.45 3.06 22.54
CA GLU A 346 -12.02 3.39 22.54
C GLU A 346 -11.21 2.13 22.24
N VAL A 347 -10.42 2.17 21.18
CA VAL A 347 -9.48 1.11 20.80
C VAL A 347 -8.06 1.57 21.06
N ASN A 348 -7.35 0.83 21.91
CA ASN A 348 -5.93 1.03 22.20
C ASN A 348 -5.11 -0.09 21.56
N GLU A 349 -4.03 0.27 20.87
CA GLU A 349 -3.13 -0.68 20.23
C GLU A 349 -1.66 -0.37 20.56
N LEU A 350 -0.90 -1.43 20.82
CA LEU A 350 0.55 -1.39 21.03
C LEU A 350 1.23 -2.50 20.24
N ASN A 351 2.21 -2.09 19.43
CA ASN A 351 2.95 -2.97 18.54
C ASN A 351 4.45 -2.83 18.78
N VAL A 352 5.15 -3.97 18.78
CA VAL A 352 6.61 -4.01 18.74
C VAL A 352 7.05 -5.01 17.70
N GLY A 353 7.79 -4.54 16.70
CA GLY A 353 8.13 -5.37 15.56
C GLY A 353 9.55 -5.17 15.03
N ALA A 354 9.90 -6.02 14.07
CA ALA A 354 11.17 -6.00 13.38
C ALA A 354 10.99 -6.41 11.92
N VAL A 355 11.75 -5.76 11.04
CA VAL A 355 11.75 -6.04 9.60
C VAL A 355 13.16 -6.32 9.14
N TYR A 356 13.31 -7.32 8.28
CA TYR A 356 14.57 -7.65 7.62
C TYR A 356 14.39 -7.72 6.10
N TYR A 357 15.11 -6.88 5.35
CA TYR A 357 15.14 -6.86 3.88
C TYR A 357 16.30 -7.68 3.32
N PHE A 358 16.08 -8.34 2.19
CA PHE A 358 17.12 -9.10 1.46
C PHE A 358 17.14 -8.84 -0.04
#